data_AF-T0MC85-F1
#
_entry.id   AF-T0MC85-F1
#
_cell.length_a   1.000
_cell.length_b   1.000
_cell.length_c   1.000
_cell.angle_alpha   90.00
_cell.angle_beta   90.00
_cell.angle_gamma   90.00
#
_symmetry.space_group_name_H-M   'P 1'
#
loop_
_entity.id
_entity.type
_entity.pdbx_description
1 polymer ?
#
loop_
_entity_poly.entity_id
_entity_poly.type
_entity_poly.pdbx_seq_one_letter_code
_entity_poly.pdbx_strand_id
1 'polypeptide(L)'
;MIKFINDLDTLRDELYDNSKEILRLLEKRKQIAMRIGEYKIAKDLKIRNREREIEILKSLSDDQFKEAVLNILFEFSINYEVEREHAVSPVKYSKMINGIKYVEYRGEIDNLIFILSRIFNPGTLILCRYSSICEIFGMGGHHITERIEIPDLTIYLDGRENQDIIIGEDYMLISEKFLTNKGNIYKVEIR
;
A
#
# COMPACT_ATOMS: atom_id res chain seq x y z
N MET A 1 10.45 -29.18 -22.77
CA MET A 1 10.08 -27.75 -22.76
C MET A 1 8.62 -27.53 -22.38
N ILE A 2 7.65 -28.26 -22.97
CA ILE A 2 6.22 -28.17 -22.61
C ILE A 2 5.93 -28.55 -21.14
N LYS A 3 6.61 -29.58 -20.60
CA LYS A 3 6.41 -30.01 -19.20
C LYS A 3 6.83 -28.96 -18.15
N PHE A 4 7.91 -28.22 -18.41
CA PHE A 4 8.46 -27.22 -17.48
C PHE A 4 7.59 -25.95 -17.38
N ILE A 5 6.89 -25.60 -18.48
CA ILE A 5 5.93 -24.48 -18.50
C ILE A 5 4.70 -24.84 -17.64
N ASN A 6 4.21 -26.08 -17.74
CA ASN A 6 3.09 -26.55 -16.94
C ASN A 6 3.42 -26.61 -15.44
N ASP A 7 4.64 -27.02 -15.07
CA ASP A 7 5.07 -27.08 -13.66
C ASP A 7 5.16 -25.67 -13.03
N LEU A 8 5.65 -24.67 -13.77
CA LEU A 8 5.72 -23.29 -13.29
C LEU A 8 4.34 -22.65 -13.12
N ASP A 9 3.45 -22.85 -14.07
CA ASP A 9 2.09 -22.29 -13.97
C ASP A 9 1.29 -22.96 -12.86
N THR A 10 1.49 -24.26 -12.62
CA THR A 10 0.94 -24.95 -11.44
C THR A 10 1.41 -24.30 -10.14
N LEU A 11 2.71 -24.04 -9.99
CA LEU A 11 3.24 -23.37 -8.79
C LEU A 11 2.72 -21.94 -8.62
N ARG A 12 2.45 -21.22 -9.72
CA ARG A 12 1.85 -19.88 -9.68
C ARG A 12 0.40 -19.93 -9.23
N ASP A 13 -0.37 -20.90 -9.70
CA ASP A 13 -1.74 -21.11 -9.27
C ASP A 13 -1.80 -21.50 -7.78
N GLU A 14 -0.90 -22.37 -7.33
CA GLU A 14 -0.75 -22.69 -5.91
C GLU A 14 -0.44 -21.45 -5.05
N LEU A 15 0.46 -20.58 -5.51
CA LEU A 15 0.79 -19.33 -4.82
C LEU A 15 -0.38 -18.34 -4.81
N TYR A 16 -1.15 -18.27 -5.90
CA TYR A 16 -2.34 -17.44 -6.00
C TYR A 16 -3.43 -17.91 -5.02
N ASP A 17 -3.71 -19.21 -4.95
CA ASP A 17 -4.68 -19.77 -4.02
C ASP A 17 -4.21 -19.65 -2.56
N ASN A 18 -2.91 -19.82 -2.29
CA ASN A 18 -2.32 -19.52 -0.99
C ASN A 18 -2.53 -18.04 -0.60
N SER A 19 -2.35 -17.12 -1.55
CA SER A 19 -2.56 -15.68 -1.31
C SER A 19 -4.01 -15.37 -0.95
N LYS A 20 -4.99 -16.00 -1.60
CA LYS A 20 -6.42 -15.86 -1.22
C LYS A 20 -6.67 -16.32 0.21
N GLU A 21 -6.06 -17.43 0.61
CA GLU A 21 -6.22 -17.96 1.96
C GLU A 21 -5.57 -17.03 3.01
N ILE A 22 -4.39 -16.48 2.72
CA ILE A 22 -3.76 -15.46 3.57
C ILE A 22 -4.69 -14.25 3.73
N LEU A 23 -5.26 -13.72 2.64
CA LEU A 23 -6.18 -12.59 2.70
C LEU A 23 -7.43 -12.91 3.55
N ARG A 24 -7.99 -14.11 3.43
CA ARG A 24 -9.13 -14.57 4.24
C ARG A 24 -8.77 -14.63 5.74
N LEU A 25 -7.57 -15.12 6.06
CA LEU A 25 -7.07 -15.17 7.44
C LEU A 25 -6.83 -13.77 8.01
N LEU A 26 -6.31 -12.84 7.20
CA LEU A 26 -6.11 -11.44 7.59
C LEU A 26 -7.44 -10.71 7.84
N GLU A 27 -8.46 -10.92 7.01
CA GLU A 27 -9.79 -10.35 7.25
C GLU A 27 -10.42 -10.87 8.55
N LYS A 28 -10.28 -12.18 8.82
CA LYS A 28 -10.71 -12.75 10.10
C LYS A 28 -9.93 -12.14 11.27
N ARG A 29 -8.60 -11.96 11.12
CA ARG A 29 -7.75 -11.32 12.13
C ARG A 29 -8.18 -9.88 12.39
N LYS A 30 -8.50 -9.11 11.36
CA LYS A 30 -9.03 -7.73 11.47
C LYS A 30 -10.31 -7.70 12.30
N GLN A 31 -11.28 -8.56 12.01
CA GLN A 31 -12.54 -8.63 12.76
C GLN A 31 -12.31 -8.96 14.24
N ILE A 32 -11.37 -9.85 14.55
CA ILE A 32 -10.97 -10.17 15.94
C ILE A 32 -10.32 -8.96 16.60
N ALA A 33 -9.38 -8.29 15.92
CA ALA A 33 -8.71 -7.10 16.44
C ALA A 33 -9.70 -5.98 16.77
N MET A 34 -10.64 -5.67 15.86
CA MET A 34 -11.68 -4.68 16.12
C MET A 34 -12.51 -4.99 17.38
N ARG A 35 -12.90 -6.26 17.57
CA ARG A 35 -13.65 -6.70 18.77
C ARG A 35 -12.80 -6.62 20.04
N ILE A 36 -11.49 -6.90 19.95
CA ILE A 36 -10.55 -6.70 21.06
C ILE A 36 -10.46 -5.21 21.42
N GLY A 37 -10.35 -4.34 20.41
CA GLY A 37 -10.33 -2.89 20.60
C GLY A 37 -11.58 -2.38 21.31
N GLU A 38 -12.77 -2.80 20.86
CA GLU A 38 -14.06 -2.49 21.52
C GLU A 38 -14.05 -2.88 23.01
N TYR A 39 -13.57 -4.10 23.31
CA TYR A 39 -13.50 -4.60 24.68
C TYR A 39 -12.50 -3.80 25.53
N LYS A 40 -11.33 -3.48 24.97
CA LYS A 40 -10.28 -2.71 25.67
C LYS A 40 -10.76 -1.31 26.00
N ILE A 41 -11.38 -0.61 25.04
CA ILE A 41 -11.97 0.72 25.24
C ILE A 41 -13.04 0.67 26.34
N ALA A 42 -13.96 -0.30 26.27
CA ALA A 42 -15.04 -0.45 27.26
C ALA A 42 -14.54 -0.78 28.68
N LYS A 43 -13.28 -1.22 28.82
CA LYS A 43 -12.65 -1.62 30.08
C LYS A 43 -11.48 -0.72 30.47
N ASP A 44 -11.26 0.38 29.76
CA ASP A 44 -10.12 1.28 29.96
C ASP A 44 -8.76 0.55 30.00
N LEU A 45 -8.62 -0.45 29.12
CA LEU A 45 -7.40 -1.24 28.97
C LEU A 45 -6.51 -0.63 27.90
N LYS A 46 -5.19 -0.73 28.11
CA LYS A 46 -4.18 -0.33 27.12
C LYS A 46 -4.33 -1.16 25.84
N ILE A 47 -4.24 -0.48 24.70
CA ILE A 47 -4.22 -1.11 23.36
C ILE A 47 -3.03 -2.05 23.24
N ARG A 48 -1.81 -1.60 23.55
CA ARG A 48 -0.61 -2.44 23.43
C ARG A 48 -0.33 -3.22 24.71
N ASN A 49 -0.08 -4.53 24.58
CA ASN A 49 0.39 -5.39 25.66
C ASN A 49 1.71 -6.07 25.25
N ARG A 50 2.83 -5.41 25.58
CA ARG A 50 4.17 -5.84 25.19
C ARG A 50 4.58 -7.18 25.82
N GLU A 51 4.15 -7.46 27.05
CA GLU A 51 4.47 -8.72 27.72
C GLU A 51 3.85 -9.91 26.97
N ARG A 52 2.59 -9.76 26.54
CA ARG A 52 1.90 -10.77 25.75
C ARG A 52 2.52 -10.93 24.35
N GLU A 53 2.93 -9.84 23.70
CA GLU A 53 3.65 -9.90 22.42
C GLU A 53 4.95 -10.72 22.55
N ILE A 54 5.75 -10.46 23.59
CA ILE A 54 7.00 -11.20 23.85
C ILE A 54 6.73 -12.68 24.12
N GLU A 55 5.66 -13.01 24.86
CA GLU A 55 5.26 -14.40 25.11
C GLU A 55 4.88 -15.13 23.81
N ILE A 56 4.13 -14.46 22.93
CA ILE A 56 3.74 -15.01 21.63
C ILE A 56 4.96 -15.20 20.72
N LEU A 57 5.88 -14.22 20.66
CA LEU A 57 7.13 -14.35 19.91
C LEU A 57 7.91 -15.58 20.39
N LYS A 58 8.20 -15.67 21.69
CA LYS A 58 8.95 -16.79 22.26
C LYS A 58 8.32 -18.16 22.03
N SER A 59 6.99 -18.23 21.88
CA SER A 59 6.26 -19.49 21.68
C SER A 59 6.06 -19.87 20.22
N LEU A 60 6.00 -18.91 19.29
CA LEU A 60 5.65 -19.15 17.89
C LEU A 60 6.78 -18.88 16.89
N SER A 61 7.79 -18.08 17.25
CA SER A 61 8.96 -17.85 16.39
C SER A 61 10.11 -18.78 16.74
N ASP A 62 10.51 -19.63 15.80
CA ASP A 62 11.73 -20.44 15.81
C ASP A 62 12.78 -19.91 14.80
N ASP A 63 12.42 -18.92 13.99
CA ASP A 63 13.29 -18.26 13.02
C ASP A 63 12.97 -16.76 12.86
N GLN A 64 13.89 -16.01 12.24
CA GLN A 64 13.77 -14.57 12.02
C GLN A 64 12.62 -14.20 11.07
N PHE A 65 12.25 -15.08 10.14
CA PHE A 65 11.17 -14.83 9.20
C PHE A 65 9.82 -14.83 9.91
N LYS A 66 9.56 -15.83 10.75
CA LYS A 66 8.33 -15.91 11.57
C LYS A 66 8.26 -14.76 12.58
N GLU A 67 9.38 -14.39 13.19
CA GLU A 67 9.43 -13.20 14.05
C GLU A 67 9.02 -11.93 13.30
N ALA A 68 9.57 -11.70 12.11
CA ALA A 68 9.20 -10.57 11.26
C ALA A 68 7.71 -10.58 10.88
N VAL A 69 7.18 -11.74 10.49
CA VAL A 69 5.75 -11.92 10.17
C VAL A 69 4.88 -11.63 11.40
N LEU A 70 5.23 -12.15 12.58
CA LEU A 70 4.47 -11.90 13.81
C LEU A 70 4.47 -10.43 14.20
N ASN A 71 5.61 -9.74 14.08
CA ASN A 71 5.69 -8.30 14.32
C ASN A 71 4.76 -7.51 13.39
N ILE A 72 4.74 -7.83 12.08
CA ILE A 72 3.79 -7.22 11.13
C ILE A 72 2.34 -7.50 11.56
N LEU A 73 2.04 -8.73 11.98
CA LEU A 73 0.70 -9.12 12.41
C LEU A 73 0.27 -8.44 13.72
N PHE A 74 1.20 -8.10 14.62
CA PHE A 74 0.88 -7.32 15.82
C PHE A 74 0.54 -5.87 15.47
N GLU A 75 1.38 -5.22 14.66
CA GLU A 75 1.12 -3.83 14.24
C GLU A 75 -0.18 -3.74 13.42
N PHE A 76 -0.44 -4.71 12.54
CA PHE A 76 -1.72 -4.85 11.84
C PHE A 76 -2.89 -4.88 12.83
N SER A 77 -2.83 -5.71 13.86
CA SER A 77 -3.92 -5.82 14.84
C SER A 77 -4.09 -4.54 15.67
N ILE A 78 -2.99 -3.92 16.13
CA ILE A 78 -3.03 -2.68 16.89
C ILE A 78 -3.73 -1.57 16.09
N ASN A 79 -3.41 -1.43 14.80
CA ASN A 79 -4.04 -0.43 13.93
C ASN A 79 -5.57 -0.62 13.88
N TYR A 80 -6.05 -1.87 13.75
CA TYR A 80 -7.48 -2.17 13.70
C TYR A 80 -8.19 -2.16 15.07
N GLU A 81 -7.44 -2.19 16.18
CA GLU A 81 -7.98 -1.95 17.52
C GLU A 81 -8.30 -0.45 17.75
N VAL A 82 -7.55 0.45 17.12
CA VAL A 82 -7.65 1.91 17.28
C VAL A 82 -8.58 2.58 16.25
N GLU A 83 -8.87 1.91 15.13
CA GLU A 83 -9.57 2.48 13.96
C GLU A 83 -10.97 3.08 14.25
N ARG A 84 -11.56 2.87 15.43
CA ARG A 84 -12.81 3.54 15.84
C ARG A 84 -12.65 4.94 16.45
N GLU A 85 -11.48 5.34 16.94
CA GLU A 85 -11.27 6.73 17.36
C GLU A 85 -11.04 7.68 16.17
N HIS A 86 -10.68 7.12 15.01
CA HIS A 86 -10.40 7.88 13.79
C HIS A 86 -11.12 7.33 12.55
N ALA A 87 -12.36 6.85 12.69
CA ALA A 87 -13.28 6.67 11.55
C ALA A 87 -13.71 8.02 10.91
N VAL A 88 -12.95 9.09 11.15
CA VAL A 88 -12.80 10.18 10.21
C VAL A 88 -12.05 9.58 9.03
N SER A 89 -12.81 9.05 8.07
CA SER A 89 -12.35 8.87 6.68
C SER A 89 -11.33 9.97 6.40
N PRO A 90 -10.05 9.66 6.12
CA PRO A 90 -8.99 10.67 6.01
C PRO A 90 -9.57 11.76 5.14
N VAL A 91 -9.72 12.98 5.69
CA VAL A 91 -10.54 14.04 5.09
C VAL A 91 -10.07 14.22 3.66
N LYS A 92 -10.78 13.57 2.73
CA LYS A 92 -10.49 13.64 1.31
C LYS A 92 -11.04 14.99 0.91
N TYR A 93 -10.18 16.00 0.92
CA TYR A 93 -10.51 17.25 0.26
C TYR A 93 -10.71 16.91 -1.22
N SER A 94 -11.98 16.85 -1.64
CA SER A 94 -12.32 16.56 -3.02
C SER A 94 -12.28 17.86 -3.81
N LYS A 95 -11.47 17.91 -4.86
CA LYS A 95 -11.32 19.10 -5.71
C LYS A 95 -11.83 18.79 -7.12
N MET A 96 -12.60 19.71 -7.70
CA MET A 96 -13.05 19.62 -9.09
C MET A 96 -12.16 20.49 -9.97
N ILE A 97 -11.54 19.91 -11.00
CA ILE A 97 -10.74 20.63 -12.01
C ILE A 97 -11.18 20.13 -13.38
N ASN A 98 -11.60 21.05 -14.25
CA ASN A 98 -12.06 20.74 -15.62
C ASN A 98 -13.10 19.60 -15.69
N GLY A 99 -14.01 19.53 -14.70
CA GLY A 99 -15.05 18.50 -14.62
C GLY A 99 -14.58 17.14 -14.08
N ILE A 100 -13.30 16.99 -13.74
CA ILE A 100 -12.74 15.78 -13.14
C ILE A 100 -12.67 15.97 -11.61
N LYS A 101 -13.10 14.94 -10.87
CA LYS A 101 -13.03 14.91 -9.41
C LYS A 101 -11.71 14.28 -8.95
N TYR A 102 -10.99 14.99 -8.12
CA TYR A 102 -9.71 14.58 -7.54
C TYR A 102 -9.81 14.44 -6.03
N VAL A 103 -9.00 13.53 -5.49
CA VAL A 103 -8.65 13.47 -4.07
C VAL A 103 -7.36 14.23 -3.87
N GLU A 104 -7.36 15.21 -2.98
CA GLU A 104 -6.21 16.04 -2.65
C GLU A 104 -5.46 15.50 -1.43
N TYR A 105 -4.15 15.39 -1.57
CA TYR A 105 -3.17 15.13 -0.52
C TYR A 105 -2.27 16.36 -0.41
N ARG A 106 -1.91 16.77 0.81
CA ARG A 106 -1.03 17.91 1.07
C ARG A 106 0.14 17.48 1.93
N GLY A 107 1.30 18.06 1.67
CA GLY A 107 2.53 17.77 2.42
C GLY A 107 3.77 18.00 1.57
N GLU A 108 4.93 17.73 2.18
CA GLU A 108 6.21 17.77 1.49
C GLU A 108 6.27 16.76 0.34
N ILE A 109 6.95 17.12 -0.74
CA ILE A 109 7.02 16.34 -1.98
C ILE A 109 7.43 14.87 -1.73
N ASP A 110 8.42 14.62 -0.88
CA ASP A 110 8.89 13.25 -0.59
C ASP A 110 7.80 12.38 0.06
N ASN A 111 6.99 12.98 0.94
CA ASN A 111 5.85 12.29 1.55
C ASN A 111 4.74 12.02 0.53
N LEU A 112 4.49 12.96 -0.39
CA LEU A 112 3.52 12.78 -1.47
C LEU A 112 3.95 11.68 -2.44
N ILE A 113 5.23 11.64 -2.80
CA ILE A 113 5.82 10.57 -3.62
C ILE A 113 5.78 9.22 -2.90
N PHE A 114 6.02 9.20 -1.58
CA PHE A 114 5.87 7.99 -0.78
C PHE A 114 4.43 7.47 -0.80
N ILE A 115 3.43 8.34 -0.61
CA ILE A 115 2.01 7.97 -0.73
C ILE A 115 1.71 7.43 -2.13
N LEU A 116 2.20 8.12 -3.17
CA LEU A 116 2.03 7.67 -4.55
C LEU A 116 2.62 6.28 -4.79
N SER A 117 3.78 5.96 -4.22
CA SER A 117 4.38 4.63 -4.31
C SER A 117 3.53 3.53 -3.67
N ARG A 118 2.64 3.88 -2.73
CA ARG A 118 1.70 2.92 -2.12
C ARG A 118 0.39 2.79 -2.91
N ILE A 119 0.10 3.75 -3.78
CA ILE A 119 -1.08 3.74 -4.64
C ILE A 119 -0.83 2.86 -5.88
N PHE A 120 0.39 2.86 -6.41
CA PHE A 120 0.74 1.94 -7.49
C PHE A 120 0.81 0.49 -7.00
N ASN A 121 0.37 -0.43 -7.86
CA ASN A 121 0.48 -1.86 -7.60
C ASN A 121 1.94 -2.32 -7.72
N PRO A 122 2.39 -3.28 -6.88
CA PRO A 122 3.69 -3.92 -7.05
C PRO A 122 3.91 -4.44 -8.48
N GLY A 123 5.14 -4.31 -8.98
CA GLY A 123 5.50 -4.65 -10.36
C GLY A 123 5.31 -3.53 -11.39
N THR A 124 4.81 -2.36 -10.97
CA THR A 124 4.77 -1.15 -11.82
C THR A 124 6.20 -0.81 -12.29
N LEU A 125 6.36 -0.58 -13.60
CA LEU A 125 7.62 -0.16 -14.19
C LEU A 125 7.71 1.36 -14.12
N ILE A 126 8.76 1.90 -13.53
CA ILE A 126 8.93 3.33 -13.32
C ILE A 126 10.20 3.80 -14.01
N LEU A 127 10.04 4.71 -14.97
CA LEU A 127 11.12 5.50 -15.52
C LEU A 127 11.13 6.85 -14.80
N CYS A 128 12.16 7.09 -14.00
CA CYS A 128 12.35 8.34 -13.27
C CYS A 128 13.84 8.70 -13.31
N ARG A 129 14.16 9.98 -13.51
CA ARG A 129 15.55 10.48 -13.53
C ARG A 129 15.98 11.13 -12.22
N TYR A 130 15.06 11.30 -11.28
CA TYR A 130 15.32 11.88 -9.98
C TYR A 130 15.72 10.75 -9.02
N SER A 131 16.99 10.69 -8.63
CA SER A 131 17.53 9.60 -7.79
C SER A 131 16.79 9.44 -6.46
N SER A 132 16.46 10.54 -5.78
CA SER A 132 15.70 10.53 -4.53
C SER A 132 14.31 9.89 -4.68
N ILE A 133 13.64 10.15 -5.79
CA ILE A 133 12.32 9.59 -6.09
C ILE A 133 12.43 8.09 -6.45
N CYS A 134 13.46 7.71 -7.22
CA CYS A 134 13.73 6.31 -7.54
C CYS A 134 13.90 5.45 -6.29
N GLU A 135 14.61 5.94 -5.27
CA GLU A 135 14.80 5.23 -4.00
C GLU A 135 13.47 4.95 -3.29
N ILE A 136 12.58 5.96 -3.22
CA ILE A 136 11.25 5.83 -2.60
C ILE A 136 10.42 4.76 -3.31
N PHE A 137 10.37 4.79 -4.64
CA PHE A 137 9.64 3.80 -5.42
C PHE A 137 10.28 2.39 -5.35
N GLY A 138 11.60 2.30 -5.28
CA GLY A 138 12.29 1.03 -5.06
C GLY A 138 11.88 0.37 -3.74
N MET A 139 11.78 1.14 -2.66
CA MET A 139 11.25 0.66 -1.37
C MET A 139 9.77 0.24 -1.44
N GLY A 140 9.02 0.77 -2.41
CA GLY A 140 7.64 0.41 -2.70
C GLY A 140 7.46 -0.94 -3.43
N GLY A 141 8.56 -1.59 -3.86
CA GLY A 141 8.51 -2.83 -4.63
C GLY A 141 8.24 -2.62 -6.13
N HIS A 142 8.57 -1.43 -6.64
CA HIS A 142 8.44 -1.07 -8.05
C HIS A 142 9.75 -1.32 -8.81
N HIS A 143 9.63 -1.57 -10.11
CA HIS A 143 10.79 -1.82 -10.96
C HIS A 143 11.26 -0.52 -11.60
N ILE A 144 12.42 -0.03 -11.19
CA ILE A 144 13.04 1.14 -11.80
C ILE A 144 13.70 0.71 -13.13
N THR A 145 13.37 1.39 -14.22
CA THR A 145 13.90 1.10 -15.57
C THR A 145 14.57 2.33 -16.17
N GLU A 146 15.56 2.11 -17.03
CA GLU A 146 16.23 3.16 -17.79
C GLU A 146 15.43 3.59 -19.04
N ARG A 147 14.46 2.78 -19.47
CA ARG A 147 13.65 3.06 -20.67
C ARG A 147 12.24 2.50 -20.58
N ILE A 148 11.29 3.29 -21.10
CA ILE A 148 9.91 2.89 -21.40
C ILE A 148 9.63 3.32 -22.85
N GLU A 149 9.05 2.43 -23.66
CA GLU A 149 8.71 2.76 -25.05
C GLU A 149 7.50 3.69 -25.14
N ILE A 150 6.41 3.32 -24.48
CA ILE A 150 5.17 4.09 -24.39
C ILE A 150 4.68 3.97 -22.94
N PRO A 151 4.65 5.07 -22.17
CA PRO A 151 4.11 5.05 -20.81
C PRO A 151 2.58 4.97 -20.84
N ASP A 152 2.01 4.19 -19.92
CA ASP A 152 0.57 4.19 -19.65
C ASP A 152 0.16 5.46 -18.89
N LEU A 153 1.09 6.00 -18.10
CA LEU A 153 0.91 7.21 -17.31
C LEU A 153 2.19 8.05 -17.33
N THR A 154 2.06 9.33 -17.63
CA THR A 154 3.13 10.32 -17.43
C THR A 154 2.73 11.24 -16.30
N ILE A 155 3.62 11.42 -15.32
CA ILE A 155 3.41 12.31 -14.18
C ILE A 155 4.42 13.43 -14.26
N TYR A 156 3.94 14.66 -14.22
CA TYR A 156 4.79 15.84 -14.14
C TYR A 156 4.79 16.38 -12.71
N LEU A 157 5.98 16.69 -12.19
CA LEU A 157 6.17 17.27 -10.85
C LEU A 157 6.04 18.80 -10.83
N ASP A 158 5.50 19.39 -11.90
CA ASP A 158 5.37 20.84 -12.12
C ASP A 158 3.93 21.36 -11.90
N GLY A 159 3.03 20.52 -11.38
CA GLY A 159 1.62 20.87 -11.14
C GLY A 159 0.76 20.94 -12.41
N ARG A 160 1.22 20.41 -13.55
CA ARG A 160 0.46 20.46 -14.80
C ARG A 160 -0.89 19.74 -14.72
N GLU A 161 -1.95 20.47 -15.05
CA GLU A 161 -3.32 19.96 -15.04
C GLU A 161 -3.64 19.01 -16.23
N ASN A 162 -4.85 18.44 -16.22
CA ASN A 162 -5.36 17.48 -17.22
C ASN A 162 -4.62 16.12 -17.23
N GLN A 163 -4.22 15.66 -16.05
CA GLN A 163 -3.60 14.35 -15.82
C GLN A 163 -4.42 13.58 -14.78
N ASP A 164 -4.29 12.25 -14.78
CA ASP A 164 -4.86 11.43 -13.70
C ASP A 164 -4.19 11.70 -12.35
N ILE A 165 -2.93 12.15 -12.36
CA ILE A 165 -2.16 12.51 -11.18
C ILE A 165 -1.48 13.84 -11.44
N ILE A 166 -1.68 14.81 -10.55
CA ILE A 166 -1.07 16.14 -10.59
C ILE A 166 -0.26 16.31 -9.32
N ILE A 167 1.02 16.67 -9.42
CA ILE A 167 1.88 16.90 -8.25
C ILE A 167 2.46 18.30 -8.36
N GLY A 168 2.14 19.15 -7.40
CA GLY A 168 2.74 20.48 -7.23
C GLY A 168 3.73 20.50 -6.05
N GLU A 169 4.14 21.69 -5.64
CA GLU A 169 5.15 21.87 -4.58
C GLU A 169 4.73 21.27 -3.22
N ASP A 170 3.47 21.47 -2.82
CA ASP A 170 2.95 21.07 -1.50
C ASP A 170 1.66 20.23 -1.58
N TYR A 171 1.28 19.79 -2.79
CA TYR A 171 0.05 19.05 -3.00
C TYR A 171 0.16 17.98 -4.09
N MET A 172 -0.66 16.94 -3.95
CA MET A 172 -0.90 15.93 -4.97
C MET A 172 -2.40 15.73 -5.15
N LEU A 173 -2.87 15.77 -6.39
CA LEU A 173 -4.24 15.47 -6.78
C LEU A 173 -4.27 14.16 -7.54
N ILE A 174 -5.15 13.23 -7.15
CA ILE A 174 -5.33 11.96 -7.87
C ILE A 174 -6.79 11.84 -8.27
N SER A 175 -7.04 11.59 -9.57
CA SER A 175 -8.39 11.45 -10.09
C SER A 175 -9.10 10.27 -9.41
N GLU A 176 -10.38 10.44 -9.05
CA GLU A 176 -11.15 9.33 -8.45
C GLU A 176 -11.28 8.15 -9.42
N LYS A 177 -11.29 8.43 -10.73
CA LYS A 177 -11.26 7.42 -11.79
C LYS A 177 -9.98 6.58 -11.72
N PHE A 178 -8.82 7.20 -11.51
CA PHE A 178 -7.57 6.47 -11.35
C PHE A 178 -7.58 5.60 -10.09
N LEU A 179 -7.99 6.14 -8.95
CA LEU A 179 -8.03 5.41 -7.67
C LEU A 179 -8.98 4.21 -7.66
N THR A 180 -10.02 4.25 -8.50
CA THR A 180 -10.97 3.14 -8.64
C THR A 180 -10.48 2.07 -9.60
N ASN A 181 -9.49 2.37 -10.45
CA ASN A 181 -8.89 1.43 -11.39
C ASN A 181 -7.74 0.63 -10.76
N LYS A 182 -8.09 -0.26 -9.80
CA LYS A 182 -7.12 -1.00 -8.97
C LYS A 182 -6.41 -2.17 -9.67
N GLY A 183 -6.78 -2.53 -10.90
CA GLY A 183 -6.32 -3.76 -11.55
C GLY A 183 -5.00 -3.67 -12.30
N ASN A 184 -4.48 -2.47 -12.55
CA ASN A 184 -3.42 -2.29 -13.54
C ASN A 184 -2.03 -2.14 -12.90
N ILE A 185 -1.07 -2.87 -13.46
CA ILE A 185 0.36 -2.61 -13.33
C ILE A 185 0.70 -1.63 -14.45
N TYR A 186 1.27 -0.48 -14.12
CA TYR A 186 1.51 0.60 -15.09
C TYR A 186 2.96 0.65 -15.56
N LYS A 187 3.18 1.18 -16.76
CA LYS A 187 4.43 1.80 -17.19
C LYS A 187 4.34 3.29 -16.92
N VAL A 188 5.00 3.76 -15.86
CA VAL A 188 4.94 5.14 -15.41
C VAL A 188 6.22 5.87 -15.79
N GLU A 189 6.08 7.02 -16.44
CA GLU A 189 7.19 7.97 -16.65
C GLU A 189 7.00 9.20 -15.74
N ILE A 190 8.00 9.47 -14.89
CA ILE A 190 8.01 10.65 -14.01
C ILE A 190 8.94 11.70 -14.61
N ARG A 191 8.41 12.90 -14.84
CA ARG A 191 9.09 14.04 -15.46
C ARG A 191 9.14 15.26 -14.55
#